data_AF-A0A3M7DFB8-F1
#
_entry.id   AF-A0A3M7DFB8-F1
#
_cell.length_a   1.000
_cell.length_b   1.000
_cell.length_c   1.000
_cell.angle_alpha   90.00
_cell.angle_beta   90.00
_cell.angle_gamma   90.00
#
_symmetry.space_group_name_H-M   'P 1'
#
loop_
_entity.id
_entity.type
_entity.pdbx_description
1 polymer ?
#
loop_
_entity_poly.entity_id
_entity_poly.type
_entity_poly.pdbx_seq_one_letter_code
_entity_poly.pdbx_strand_id
1 'polypeptide(L)'
;MASSPLRHQVIRVYRELLYLGREYPLGYDYFRPRLHKAFMAKSGLQDEEQIRKGIEQAEYRLKQCLTHSLAKWYLNIISADAGFRYYLKKYRALSRAYSNS
;
A
#
# COMPACT_ATOMS: atom_id res chain seq x y z
N MET A 1 11.39 31.92 -8.19
CA MET A 1 10.76 30.70 -8.73
C MET A 1 10.13 29.95 -7.57
N ALA A 2 8.90 30.29 -7.18
CA ALA A 2 8.23 29.61 -6.08
C ALA A 2 7.93 28.16 -6.51
N SER A 3 8.70 27.20 -5.99
CA SER A 3 8.37 25.79 -6.10
C SER A 3 7.01 25.59 -5.43
N SER A 4 5.96 25.37 -6.24
CA SER A 4 4.60 25.20 -5.71
C SER A 4 4.61 24.14 -4.59
N PRO A 5 4.06 24.42 -3.40
CA PRO A 5 4.05 23.48 -2.27
C PRO A 5 3.49 22.11 -2.66
N LEU A 6 2.60 22.07 -3.65
CA LEU A 6 2.05 20.83 -4.21
C LEU A 6 3.08 20.00 -4.97
N ARG A 7 4.02 20.63 -5.67
CA ARG A 7 5.10 19.92 -6.35
C ARG A 7 5.95 19.13 -5.36
N HIS A 8 6.21 19.70 -4.18
CA HIS A 8 6.92 18.99 -3.11
C HIS A 8 6.12 17.82 -2.55
N GLN A 9 4.81 17.98 -2.36
CA GLN A 9 3.94 16.89 -1.93
C GLN A 9 3.88 15.74 -2.94
N VAL A 10 3.75 16.04 -4.23
CA VAL A 10 3.76 15.02 -5.30
C VAL A 10 5.07 14.25 -5.28
N ILE A 11 6.22 14.94 -5.17
CA ILE A 11 7.54 14.30 -5.11
C ILE A 11 7.67 13.43 -3.86
N ARG A 12 7.19 13.88 -2.71
CA ARG A 12 7.21 13.11 -1.46
C ARG A 12 6.45 11.79 -1.62
N VAL A 13 5.18 11.87 -2.04
CA VAL A 13 4.32 10.70 -2.19
C VAL A 13 4.87 9.74 -3.25
N TYR A 14 5.44 10.26 -4.34
CA TYR A 14 6.10 9.44 -5.36
C TYR A 14 7.29 8.64 -4.80
N ARG A 15 8.14 9.26 -3.97
CA ARG A 15 9.29 8.59 -3.34
C ARG A 15 8.84 7.54 -2.32
N GLU A 16 7.83 7.84 -1.52
CA GLU A 16 7.25 6.90 -0.54
C GLU A 16 6.65 5.67 -1.23
N LEU A 17 5.89 5.87 -2.32
CA LEU A 17 5.33 4.77 -3.10
C LEU A 17 6.42 3.91 -3.74
N LEU A 18 7.50 4.52 -4.27
CA LEU A 18 8.64 3.76 -4.80
C LEU A 18 9.36 2.94 -3.72
N TYR A 19 9.48 3.48 -2.50
CA TYR A 19 10.08 2.76 -1.38
C TYR A 19 9.26 1.53 -1.01
N LEU A 20 7.94 1.68 -0.81
CA LEU A 20 7.04 0.55 -0.55
C LEU A 20 6.98 -0.45 -1.71
N GLY A 21 7.11 0.03 -2.94
CA GLY A 21 7.13 -0.79 -4.15
C GLY A 21 8.29 -1.79 -4.24
N ARG A 22 9.31 -1.69 -3.38
CA ARG A 22 10.41 -2.67 -3.32
C ARG A 22 9.98 -4.02 -2.77
N GLU A 23 8.99 -4.02 -1.87
CA GLU A 23 8.42 -5.23 -1.28
C GLU A 23 7.22 -5.77 -2.08
N TYR A 24 6.97 -5.19 -3.26
CA TYR A 24 5.84 -5.57 -4.09
C TYR A 24 5.99 -7.03 -4.57
N PRO A 25 4.93 -7.87 -4.50
CA PRO A 25 5.04 -9.30 -4.78
C PRO A 25 5.59 -9.64 -6.18
N LEU A 26 5.34 -8.76 -7.16
CA LEU A 26 5.78 -8.92 -8.55
C LEU A 26 7.14 -8.26 -8.83
N GLY A 27 7.79 -7.71 -7.80
CA GLY A 27 9.10 -7.07 -7.90
C GLY A 27 9.05 -5.57 -8.24
N TYR A 28 10.16 -4.90 -7.92
CA TYR A 28 10.32 -3.46 -8.13
C TYR A 28 10.28 -3.07 -9.61
N ASP A 29 10.89 -3.87 -10.49
CA ASP A 29 10.94 -3.61 -11.94
C ASP A 29 9.56 -3.69 -12.60
N TYR A 30 8.63 -4.43 -12.00
CA TYR A 30 7.23 -4.46 -12.44
C TYR A 30 6.45 -3.24 -11.95
N PHE A 31 6.69 -2.82 -10.70
CA PHE A 31 5.95 -1.76 -10.04
C PHE A 31 6.36 -0.35 -10.53
N ARG A 32 7.67 -0.10 -10.61
CA ARG A 32 8.25 1.21 -10.98
C ARG A 32 7.70 1.80 -12.28
N PRO A 33 7.70 1.09 -13.43
CA PRO A 33 7.21 1.68 -14.69
C PRO A 33 5.71 1.96 -14.65
N ARG A 34 4.93 1.17 -13.91
CA ARG A 34 3.48 1.38 -13.75
C ARG A 34 3.17 2.62 -12.91
N LEU A 35 3.89 2.78 -11.79
CA LEU A 35 3.80 3.97 -10.97
C LEU A 35 4.19 5.20 -11.81
N HIS A 36 5.32 5.14 -12.50
CA HIS A 36 5.79 6.24 -13.33
C HIS A 36 4.77 6.62 -14.41
N LYS A 37 4.21 5.63 -15.14
CA LYS A 37 3.17 5.87 -16.15
C LYS A 37 1.93 6.54 -15.57
N ALA A 38 1.49 6.16 -14.38
CA ALA A 38 0.34 6.77 -13.72
C ALA A 38 0.57 8.25 -13.34
N PHE A 39 1.78 8.61 -12.91
CA PHE A 39 2.15 9.99 -12.61
C PHE A 39 2.35 10.82 -13.90
N MET A 40 2.97 10.24 -14.93
CA MET A 40 3.12 10.87 -16.24
C MET A 40 1.77 11.14 -16.93
N ALA A 41 0.80 10.24 -16.80
CA ALA A 41 -0.54 10.46 -17.34
C ALA A 41 -1.24 11.71 -16.74
N LYS A 42 -0.80 12.16 -15.55
CA LYS A 42 -1.36 13.31 -14.84
C LYS A 42 -0.41 14.53 -14.85
N SER A 43 0.74 14.48 -15.53
CA SER A 43 1.74 15.56 -15.50
C SER A 43 1.31 16.83 -16.25
N GLY A 44 0.32 16.72 -17.14
CA GLY A 44 -0.26 17.86 -17.86
C GLY A 44 -1.32 18.64 -17.08
N LEU A 45 -1.67 18.22 -15.85
CA LEU A 45 -2.64 18.92 -15.02
C LEU A 45 -2.05 20.25 -14.52
N GLN A 46 -2.70 21.36 -14.87
CA GLN A 46 -2.35 22.71 -14.39
C GLN A 46 -3.27 23.20 -13.26
N ASP A 47 -4.43 22.54 -13.11
CA ASP A 47 -5.42 22.89 -12.09
C ASP A 47 -5.00 22.39 -10.70
N GLU A 48 -5.00 23.32 -9.73
CA GLU A 48 -4.52 23.07 -8.38
C GLU A 48 -5.38 22.03 -7.63
N GLU A 49 -6.69 22.06 -7.84
CA GLU A 49 -7.66 21.19 -7.17
C GLU A 49 -7.53 19.75 -7.68
N GLN A 50 -7.34 19.58 -8.99
CA GLN A 50 -7.07 18.28 -9.58
C GLN A 50 -5.75 17.67 -9.11
N ILE A 51 -4.71 18.49 -8.92
CA ILE A 51 -3.44 18.05 -8.35
C ILE A 51 -3.65 17.54 -6.91
N ARG A 52 -4.39 18.28 -6.08
CA ARG A 52 -4.71 17.87 -4.70
C ARG A 52 -5.48 16.56 -4.66
N LYS A 53 -6.52 16.39 -5.48
CA LYS A 53 -7.24 15.11 -5.62
C LYS A 53 -6.32 13.97 -6.07
N GLY A 54 -5.37 14.26 -6.97
CA GLY A 54 -4.35 13.31 -7.39
C GLY A 54 -3.43 12.85 -6.24
N ILE A 55 -3.01 13.79 -5.40
CA ILE A 55 -2.20 13.52 -4.20
C ILE A 55 -2.99 12.68 -3.20
N GLU A 56 -4.23 13.06 -2.88
CA GLU A 56 -5.10 12.33 -1.94
C GLU A 56 -5.32 10.87 -2.38
N GLN A 57 -5.59 10.66 -3.67
CA GLN A 57 -5.70 9.32 -4.25
C GLN A 57 -4.40 8.50 -4.16
N ALA A 58 -3.25 9.15 -4.21
CA ALA A 58 -1.95 8.49 -4.08
C ALA A 58 -1.64 8.16 -2.60
N GLU A 59 -1.95 9.06 -1.68
CA GLU A 59 -1.85 8.85 -0.23
C GLU A 59 -2.78 7.73 0.26
N TYR A 60 -4.00 7.64 -0.29
CA TYR A 60 -4.91 6.53 -0.01
C TYR A 60 -4.32 5.17 -0.42
N ARG A 61 -3.72 5.09 -1.60
CA ARG A 61 -3.04 3.87 -2.08
C ARG A 61 -1.81 3.53 -1.23
N LEU A 62 -1.06 4.54 -0.82
CA LEU A 62 0.07 4.39 0.11
C LEU A 62 -0.39 3.78 1.44
N LYS A 63 -1.46 4.33 2.03
CA LYS A 63 -2.04 3.84 3.29
C LYS A 63 -2.50 2.39 3.17
N GLN A 64 -3.21 2.03 2.10
CA GLN A 64 -3.60 0.64 1.89
C GLN A 64 -2.40 -0.31 1.76
N CYS A 65 -1.37 0.08 1.00
CA CYS A 65 -0.16 -0.73 0.87
C CYS A 65 0.55 -0.91 2.22
N LEU A 66 0.64 0.15 3.02
CA LEU A 66 1.23 0.12 4.35
C LEU A 66 0.41 -0.78 5.29
N THR A 67 -0.93 -0.64 5.32
CA THR A 67 -1.81 -1.48 6.14
C THR A 67 -1.70 -2.95 5.75
N HIS A 68 -1.64 -3.26 4.45
CA HIS A 68 -1.45 -4.63 3.99
C HIS A 68 -0.07 -5.19 4.39
N SER A 69 1.00 -4.40 4.23
CA SER A 69 2.36 -4.79 4.62
C SER A 69 2.45 -5.04 6.14
N LEU A 70 1.92 -4.12 6.96
CA LEU A 70 1.85 -4.27 8.41
C LEU A 70 1.01 -5.48 8.81
N ALA A 71 -0.16 -5.69 8.20
CA ALA A 71 -0.99 -6.87 8.47
C ALA A 71 -0.23 -8.17 8.16
N LYS A 72 0.50 -8.20 7.04
CA LYS A 72 1.35 -9.34 6.67
C LYS A 72 2.49 -9.56 7.68
N TRP A 73 3.13 -8.48 8.13
CA TRP A 73 4.19 -8.51 9.15
C TRP A 73 3.67 -9.01 10.50
N TYR A 74 2.54 -8.48 10.98
CA TYR A 74 1.87 -8.93 12.20
C TYR A 74 1.46 -10.41 12.11
N LEU A 75 0.89 -10.85 10.98
CA LEU A 75 0.57 -12.26 10.76
C LEU A 75 1.80 -13.16 10.81
N ASN A 76 2.94 -12.71 10.29
CA ASN A 76 4.18 -13.48 10.35
C ASN A 76 4.65 -13.68 11.80
N ILE A 77 4.68 -12.62 12.61
CA ILE A 77 5.04 -12.68 14.04
C ILE A 77 4.09 -13.58 14.82
N ILE A 78 2.79 -13.37 14.63
CA ILE A 78 1.75 -14.17 15.27
C ILE A 78 1.89 -15.65 14.87
N SER A 79 2.14 -15.93 13.60
CA SER A 79 2.33 -17.29 13.10
C SER A 79 3.66 -17.92 13.52
N ALA A 80 4.64 -17.13 13.95
CA ALA A 80 5.91 -17.61 14.49
C ALA A 80 5.78 -18.08 15.95
N ASP A 81 4.79 -17.56 16.68
CA ASP A 81 4.48 -17.95 18.06
C ASP A 81 3.72 -19.29 18.14
N ALA A 82 4.27 -20.26 18.90
CA ALA A 82 3.71 -21.60 19.00
C ALA A 82 2.34 -21.65 19.70
N GLY A 83 2.13 -20.78 20.70
CA GLY A 83 0.86 -20.66 21.40
C GLY A 83 -0.21 -20.13 20.47
N PHE A 84 0.07 -19.05 19.74
CA PHE A 84 -0.91 -18.46 18.83
C PHE A 84 -1.26 -19.39 17.66
N ARG A 85 -0.28 -20.14 17.11
CA ARG A 85 -0.54 -21.18 16.08
C ARG A 85 -1.55 -22.24 16.55
N TYR A 86 -1.48 -22.66 17.82
CA TYR A 86 -2.41 -23.63 18.39
C TYR A 86 -3.85 -23.07 18.45
N TYR A 87 -4.02 -21.84 18.95
CA TYR A 87 -5.32 -21.17 18.98
C TYR A 87 -5.89 -20.94 17.57
N LEU A 88 -5.05 -20.56 16.60
CA LEU A 88 -5.47 -20.32 15.22
C LEU A 88 -5.92 -21.60 14.50
N LYS A 89 -5.25 -22.73 14.74
CA LYS A 89 -5.68 -24.06 14.25
C LYS A 89 -7.03 -24.45 14.86
N LYS A 90 -7.22 -24.26 16.17
CA LYS A 90 -8.48 -24.54 16.87
C LYS A 90 -9.63 -23.68 16.35
N TYR A 91 -9.38 -22.39 16.11
CA TYR A 91 -10.39 -21.46 15.59
C TYR A 91 -10.80 -21.79 14.15
N ARG A 92 -9.85 -22.18 13.27
CA ARG A 92 -10.15 -22.65 11.90
C ARG A 92 -10.97 -23.95 11.90
N ALA A 93 -10.74 -24.85 12.85
CA ALA A 93 -11.54 -26.07 12.99
C ALA A 93 -12.98 -25.76 13.43
N LEU A 94 -13.16 -24.83 14.38
CA LEU A 94 -14.46 -24.37 14.85
C LEU A 94 -15.25 -23.60 13.77
N SER A 95 -14.57 -22.75 12.98
CA SER A 95 -15.22 -22.00 11.89
C SER A 95 -15.76 -22.90 10.78
N ARG A 96 -15.11 -24.03 10.49
CA ARG A 96 -15.63 -25.03 9.53
C ARG A 96 -16.89 -25.74 10.04
N ALA A 97 -17.01 -25.95 11.35
CA ALA A 97 -18.20 -26.54 11.95
C ALA A 97 -19.40 -25.58 11.88
N TYR A 98 -19.16 -24.27 12.06
CA TYR A 98 -20.21 -23.24 11.99
C TYR A 98 -20.66 -22.88 10.56
N SER A 99 -19.81 -23.08 9.54
CA SER A 99 -20.15 -22.84 8.13
C SER A 99 -20.93 -23.98 7.48
N ASN A 100 -21.03 -25.13 8.15
CA ASN A 100 -21.68 -26.35 7.65
C ASN A 100 -22.94 -26.72 8.45
N SER A 101 -23.45 -25.77 9.26
CA SER A 101 -24.75 -25.77 9.95
C SER A 101 -25.54 -24.57 9.48
#